data_AF-C5XLB7-F1
#
_entry.id   AF-C5XLB7-F1
#
_cell.length_a   1.000
_cell.length_b   1.000
_cell.length_c   1.000
_cell.angle_alpha   90.00
_cell.angle_beta   90.00
_cell.angle_gamma   90.00
#
_symmetry.space_group_name_H-M   'P 1'
#
loop_
_entity.id
_entity.type
_entity.pdbx_description
1 polymer ?
#
loop_
_entity_poly.entity_id
_entity_poly.type
_entity_poly.pdbx_seq_one_letter_code
_entity_poly.pdbx_strand_id
1 'polypeptide(L)'
;MAFTMRAVKVPPNSASLEEARHRVFDFFKQACRSIPTVMEIYNLDDVVTPSQLRSTIAKEIRKNQNVTNPKVIDMLLFNGMEELNNIVEHAKQRHHVIGQYVIGQEGLVHDLGSKDQGNSDFLKKFYTSNYF
;
A
#
# COMPACT_ATOMS: atom_id res chain seq x y z
N MET A 1 1.74 -19.22 16.28
CA MET A 1 2.97 -19.71 15.60
C MET A 1 3.87 -18.51 15.38
N ALA A 2 5.05 -18.46 16.01
CA ALA A 2 5.98 -17.36 15.87
C ALA A 2 6.59 -17.39 14.47
N PHE A 3 6.11 -16.50 13.58
CA PHE A 3 6.61 -16.41 12.22
C PHE A 3 8.03 -15.84 12.22
N THR A 4 8.93 -16.60 11.64
CA THR A 4 10.34 -16.30 11.41
C THR A 4 10.51 -15.21 10.34
N MET A 5 10.24 -13.94 10.66
CA MET A 5 10.73 -12.79 9.87
C MET A 5 11.88 -12.06 10.58
N ARG A 6 12.69 -12.79 11.35
CA ARG A 6 13.80 -12.22 12.16
C ARG A 6 15.02 -11.73 11.38
N ALA A 7 14.94 -11.60 10.07
CA ALA A 7 15.91 -10.85 9.31
C ALA A 7 15.25 -10.37 8.01
N VAL A 8 14.97 -9.07 7.94
CA VAL A 8 14.92 -8.36 6.66
C VAL A 8 16.33 -8.46 6.09
N LYS A 9 16.66 -9.59 5.45
CA LYS A 9 17.92 -9.72 4.72
C LYS A 9 17.81 -8.76 3.55
N VAL A 10 18.77 -7.84 3.44
CA VAL A 10 18.92 -7.01 2.24
C VAL A 10 18.99 -7.97 1.05
N PRO A 11 17.98 -7.99 0.16
CA PRO A 11 18.01 -8.87 -1.00
C PRO A 11 19.24 -8.48 -1.83
N PRO A 12 20.01 -9.44 -2.39
CA PRO A 12 21.12 -9.10 -3.25
C PRO A 12 20.60 -8.27 -4.43
N ASN A 13 21.23 -7.15 -4.80
CA ASN A 13 20.73 -6.31 -5.90
C ASN A 13 20.45 -7.15 -7.15
N SER A 14 19.25 -7.04 -7.69
CA SER A 14 18.82 -7.75 -8.89
C SER A 14 19.74 -7.41 -10.05
N ALA A 15 20.26 -8.42 -10.73
CA ALA A 15 21.16 -8.24 -11.86
C ALA A 15 20.39 -7.82 -13.13
N SER A 16 19.11 -8.17 -13.21
CA SER A 16 18.23 -7.88 -14.34
C SER A 16 16.84 -7.43 -13.90
N LEU A 17 16.10 -6.83 -14.83
CA LEU A 17 14.69 -6.44 -14.61
C LEU A 17 13.78 -7.66 -14.43
N GLU A 18 14.11 -8.79 -15.05
CA GLU A 18 13.37 -10.04 -14.92
C GLU A 18 13.47 -10.62 -13.51
N GLU A 19 14.67 -10.59 -12.93
CA GLU A 19 14.89 -11.01 -11.55
C GLU A 19 14.12 -10.11 -10.56
N ALA A 20 14.20 -8.78 -10.75
CA ALA A 20 13.46 -7.82 -9.94
C ALA A 20 11.94 -8.07 -10.04
N ARG A 21 11.43 -8.33 -11.24
CA ARG A 21 10.01 -8.65 -11.49
C ARG A 21 9.58 -9.93 -10.77
N HIS A 22 10.41 -10.98 -10.80
CA HIS A 22 10.12 -12.22 -10.08
C HIS A 22 9.96 -11.96 -8.58
N ARG A 23 10.89 -11.20 -7.99
CA ARG A 23 10.86 -10.85 -6.56
C ARG A 23 9.66 -10.01 -6.18
N VAL A 24 9.23 -9.07 -7.05
CA VAL A 24 7.99 -8.31 -6.85
C VAL A 24 6.78 -9.26 -6.78
N PHE A 25 6.71 -10.29 -7.62
CA PHE A 25 5.64 -11.27 -7.55
C PHE A 25 5.69 -12.13 -6.28
N ASP A 26 6.88 -12.52 -5.82
CA ASP A 26 7.03 -13.27 -4.58
C ASP A 26 6.60 -12.45 -3.37
N PHE A 27 6.99 -11.17 -3.32
CA PHE A 27 6.50 -10.23 -2.33
C PHE A 27 4.97 -10.08 -2.39
N PHE A 28 4.39 -9.92 -3.58
CA PHE A 28 2.93 -9.81 -3.72
C PHE A 28 2.20 -11.04 -3.17
N LYS A 29 2.71 -12.25 -3.47
CA LYS A 29 2.17 -13.50 -2.91
C LYS A 29 2.31 -13.54 -1.39
N GLN A 30 3.46 -13.15 -0.86
CA GLN A 30 3.72 -13.10 0.59
C GLN A 30 2.76 -12.14 1.29
N ALA A 31 2.62 -10.91 0.77
CA ALA A 31 1.70 -9.92 1.29
C ALA A 31 0.25 -10.44 1.26
N CYS A 32 -0.19 -11.01 0.14
CA CYS A 32 -1.54 -11.59 0.03
C CYS A 32 -1.81 -12.74 1.01
N ARG A 33 -0.80 -13.54 1.33
CA ARG A 33 -0.90 -14.64 2.31
C ARG A 33 -0.93 -14.14 3.76
N SER A 34 -0.37 -12.96 4.04
CA SER A 34 -0.41 -12.34 5.36
C SER A 34 -1.75 -11.68 5.69
N ILE A 35 -2.57 -11.35 4.69
CA ILE A 35 -3.83 -10.60 4.87
C ILE A 35 -4.76 -11.21 5.91
N PRO A 36 -5.05 -12.54 5.94
CA PRO A 36 -5.92 -13.10 6.98
C PRO A 36 -5.43 -12.78 8.39
N THR A 37 -4.12 -12.85 8.61
CA THR A 37 -3.49 -12.50 9.90
C THR A 37 -3.61 -11.01 10.20
N VAL A 38 -3.42 -10.13 9.21
CA VAL A 38 -3.60 -8.67 9.36
C VAL A 38 -5.06 -8.33 9.66
N MET A 39 -6.02 -9.01 9.03
CA MET A 39 -7.45 -8.84 9.31
C MET A 39 -7.77 -9.14 10.78
N GLU A 40 -7.22 -10.23 11.31
CA GLU A 40 -7.41 -10.64 12.70
C GLU A 40 -6.69 -9.70 13.69
N ILE A 41 -5.42 -9.35 13.46
CA ILE A 41 -4.61 -8.50 14.36
C ILE A 41 -5.26 -7.13 14.56
N TYR A 42 -5.81 -6.57 13.48
CA TYR A 42 -6.37 -5.23 13.47
C TYR A 42 -7.89 -5.20 13.49
N ASN A 43 -8.60 -6.33 13.55
CA ASN A 43 -10.06 -6.47 13.53
C ASN A 43 -10.75 -5.80 12.32
N LEU A 44 -10.22 -5.94 11.10
CA LEU A 44 -10.59 -5.10 9.93
C LEU A 44 -11.91 -5.50 9.22
N ASP A 45 -12.59 -6.56 9.65
CA ASP A 45 -13.76 -7.14 8.97
C ASP A 45 -14.95 -6.17 8.84
N ASP A 46 -15.04 -5.17 9.71
CA ASP A 46 -16.08 -4.15 9.70
C ASP A 46 -15.85 -3.03 8.68
N VAL A 47 -14.63 -2.87 8.17
CA VAL A 47 -14.25 -1.74 7.29
C VAL A 47 -13.83 -2.20 5.90
N VAL A 48 -13.24 -3.38 5.77
CA VAL A 48 -12.67 -3.83 4.49
C VAL A 48 -12.73 -5.35 4.36
N THR A 49 -12.87 -5.83 3.12
CA THR A 49 -12.76 -7.25 2.81
C THR A 49 -11.34 -7.65 2.46
N PRO A 50 -10.93 -8.93 2.67
CA PRO A 50 -9.62 -9.42 2.24
C PRO A 50 -9.38 -9.22 0.73
N SER A 51 -10.43 -9.25 -0.09
CA SER A 51 -10.34 -9.02 -1.54
C SER A 51 -9.96 -7.57 -1.87
N GLN A 52 -10.56 -6.60 -1.17
CA GLN A 52 -10.22 -5.19 -1.31
C GLN A 52 -8.78 -4.93 -0.89
N LEU A 53 -8.30 -5.51 0.22
CA LEU A 53 -6.90 -5.37 0.62
C LEU A 53 -5.91 -5.94 -0.41
N ARG A 54 -6.20 -7.11 -1.01
CA ARG A 54 -5.38 -7.65 -2.12
C ARG A 54 -5.33 -6.68 -3.30
N SER A 55 -6.47 -6.05 -3.60
CA SER A 55 -6.58 -5.07 -4.68
C SER A 55 -5.79 -3.79 -4.37
N THR A 56 -5.81 -3.32 -3.12
CA THR A 56 -4.97 -2.20 -2.65
C THR A 56 -3.49 -2.51 -2.80
N ILE A 57 -3.01 -3.68 -2.33
CA ILE A 57 -1.59 -4.06 -2.49
C ILE A 57 -1.21 -4.07 -3.96
N ALA A 58 -2.07 -4.64 -4.82
CA ALA A 58 -1.82 -4.67 -6.25
C ALA A 58 -1.84 -3.26 -6.89
N LYS A 59 -2.65 -2.33 -6.36
CA LYS A 59 -2.66 -0.91 -6.77
C LYS A 59 -1.35 -0.22 -6.37
N GLU A 60 -0.87 -0.41 -5.14
CA GLU A 60 0.39 0.16 -4.66
C GLU A 60 1.60 -0.32 -5.49
N ILE A 61 1.67 -1.61 -5.83
CA ILE A 61 2.72 -2.12 -6.71
C ILE A 61 2.63 -1.49 -8.11
N ARG A 62 1.41 -1.37 -8.66
CA ARG A 62 1.20 -0.79 -9.99
C ARG A 62 1.48 0.71 -10.08
N LYS A 63 1.39 1.47 -8.97
CA LYS A 63 1.81 2.89 -8.95
C LYS A 63 3.25 3.08 -9.45
N ASN A 64 4.10 2.09 -9.21
CA ASN A 64 5.51 2.11 -9.57
C ASN A 64 5.83 1.28 -10.84
N GLN A 65 4.82 0.88 -11.63
CA GLN A 65 5.02 -0.01 -12.79
C GLN A 65 5.93 0.58 -13.89
N ASN A 66 6.05 1.90 -13.94
CA ASN A 66 6.86 2.61 -14.94
C ASN A 66 8.35 2.66 -14.57
N VAL A 67 8.74 2.16 -13.39
CA VAL A 67 10.13 2.12 -12.96
C VAL A 67 10.88 1.02 -13.71
N THR A 68 11.90 1.39 -14.46
CA THR A 68 12.69 0.46 -15.29
C THR A 68 14.05 0.12 -14.69
N ASN A 69 14.53 0.86 -13.69
CA ASN A 69 15.81 0.60 -13.05
C ASN A 69 15.68 -0.51 -11.98
N PRO A 70 16.32 -1.69 -12.16
CA PRO A 70 16.17 -2.82 -11.23
C PRO A 70 16.55 -2.48 -9.79
N LYS A 71 17.58 -1.64 -9.58
CA LYS A 71 18.01 -1.23 -8.23
C LYS A 71 16.96 -0.38 -7.52
N VAL A 72 16.24 0.45 -8.27
CA VAL A 72 15.14 1.26 -7.71
C VAL A 72 13.95 0.35 -7.37
N ILE A 73 13.68 -0.66 -8.20
CA ILE A 73 12.65 -1.68 -7.91
C ILE A 73 13.00 -2.43 -6.63
N ASP A 74 14.25 -2.86 -6.46
CA ASP A 74 14.70 -3.55 -5.24
C ASP A 74 14.58 -2.68 -3.99
N MET A 75 14.91 -1.38 -4.09
CA MET A 75 14.74 -0.44 -3.00
C MET A 75 13.26 -0.26 -2.63
N LEU A 76 12.37 -0.12 -3.62
CA LEU A 76 10.92 -0.05 -3.39
C LEU A 76 10.39 -1.34 -2.77
N LEU A 77 10.91 -2.49 -3.21
CA LEU A 77 10.56 -3.79 -2.67
C LEU A 77 10.99 -3.92 -1.20
N PHE A 78 12.19 -3.45 -0.87
CA PHE A 78 12.69 -3.41 0.51
C PHE A 78 11.79 -2.56 1.40
N ASN A 79 11.43 -1.35 0.96
CA ASN A 79 10.50 -0.49 1.70
C ASN A 79 9.13 -1.17 1.88
N GLY A 80 8.65 -1.89 0.86
CA GLY A 80 7.40 -2.65 0.93
C GLY A 80 7.47 -3.84 1.90
N MET A 81 8.61 -4.54 1.96
CA MET A 81 8.84 -5.62 2.92
C MET A 81 8.92 -5.10 4.36
N GLU A 82 9.60 -3.99 4.58
CA GLU A 82 9.68 -3.33 5.88
C GLU A 82 8.29 -2.89 6.35
N GLU A 83 7.52 -2.23 5.47
CA GLU A 83 6.15 -1.82 5.75
C GLU A 83 5.26 -3.02 6.10
N LEU A 84 5.34 -4.10 5.32
CA LEU A 84 4.59 -5.32 5.60
C LEU A 84 4.99 -5.91 6.96
N ASN A 85 6.28 -5.90 7.29
CA ASN A 85 6.76 -6.41 8.57
C ASN A 85 6.22 -5.56 9.74
N ASN A 86 6.25 -4.24 9.61
CA ASN A 86 5.71 -3.32 10.63
C ASN A 86 4.21 -3.57 10.88
N ILE A 87 3.45 -3.91 9.84
CA ILE A 87 2.03 -4.26 9.97
C ILE A 87 1.87 -5.63 10.65
N VAL A 88 2.57 -6.66 10.17
CA VAL A 88 2.42 -8.05 10.66
C VAL A 88 2.93 -8.21 12.09
N GLU A 89 4.01 -7.51 12.47
CA GLU A 89 4.56 -7.51 13.84
C GLU A 89 3.79 -6.58 14.79
N HIS A 90 2.70 -5.96 14.33
CA HIS A 90 1.90 -5.03 15.13
C HIS A 90 2.70 -3.82 15.64
N ALA A 91 3.70 -3.36 14.87
CA ALA A 91 4.43 -2.13 15.15
C ALA A 91 3.63 -0.87 14.76
N LYS A 92 2.65 -1.00 13.85
CA LYS A 92 1.66 0.05 13.52
C LYS A 92 0.35 -0.16 14.28
N GLN A 93 -0.45 0.90 14.40
CA GLN A 93 -1.80 0.81 14.99
C GLN A 93 -2.90 0.71 13.92
N ARG A 94 -4.06 0.15 14.27
CA ARG A 94 -5.24 -0.04 13.39
C ARG A 94 -5.57 1.19 12.54
N HIS A 95 -5.58 2.39 13.13
CA HIS A 95 -5.94 3.60 12.41
C HIS A 95 -4.95 3.98 11.31
N HIS A 96 -3.67 3.62 11.43
CA HIS A 96 -2.68 3.80 10.36
C HIS A 96 -3.01 2.92 9.16
N VAL A 97 -3.34 1.64 9.42
CA VAL A 97 -3.67 0.67 8.37
C VAL A 97 -4.94 1.10 7.64
N ILE A 98 -5.97 1.52 8.38
CA ILE A 98 -7.24 1.98 7.80
C ILE A 98 -7.03 3.27 6.98
N GLY A 99 -6.39 4.28 7.56
CA GLY A 99 -6.18 5.56 6.89
C GLY A 99 -5.37 5.41 5.61
N GLN A 100 -4.31 4.59 5.64
CA GLN A 100 -3.38 4.47 4.51
C GLN A 100 -3.87 3.50 3.42
N TYR A 101 -4.45 2.35 3.80
CA TYR A 101 -4.70 1.24 2.86
C TYR A 101 -6.18 0.90 2.63
N VAL A 102 -7.10 1.41 3.46
CA VAL A 102 -8.54 1.15 3.32
C VAL A 102 -9.25 2.37 2.76
N ILE A 103 -9.08 3.52 3.41
CA ILE A 103 -9.72 4.77 3.03
C ILE A 103 -8.94 5.47 1.90
N GLY A 104 -7.60 5.40 1.96
CA GLY A 104 -6.71 6.12 1.06
C GLY A 104 -6.71 7.63 1.33
N GLN A 105 -5.81 8.37 0.66
CA GLN A 105 -5.69 9.83 0.86
C GLN A 105 -6.95 10.61 0.47
N GLU A 106 -7.78 10.08 -0.43
CA GLU A 106 -8.98 10.76 -0.93
C GLU A 106 -10.19 10.58 0.00
N GLY A 107 -10.26 9.51 0.80
CA GLY A 107 -11.44 9.22 1.61
C GLY A 107 -11.52 9.94 2.96
N LEU A 108 -10.43 10.55 3.43
CA LEU A 108 -10.44 11.38 4.65
C LEU A 108 -11.04 12.78 4.41
N VAL A 109 -11.16 13.20 3.14
CA VAL A 109 -11.62 14.54 2.73
C VAL A 109 -12.83 14.43 1.80
N HIS A 110 -13.72 13.45 2.03
CA HIS A 110 -15.01 13.48 1.34
C HIS A 110 -15.86 14.57 2.00
N ASP A 111 -15.66 15.81 1.54
CA ASP A 111 -16.53 16.92 1.87
C ASP A 111 -17.94 16.55 1.40
N LEU A 112 -18.83 16.29 2.34
CA LEU A 112 -20.23 15.89 2.12
C LEU A 112 -21.07 17.10 1.63
N GLY A 113 -20.53 17.85 0.67
CA GLY A 113 -21.12 19.04 0.10
C GLY A 113 -21.76 18.74 -1.25
N SER A 114 -23.07 18.59 -1.27
CA SER A 114 -23.94 18.70 -2.45
C SER A 114 -23.80 20.02 -3.24
N LYS A 115 -22.90 20.93 -2.83
CA LYS A 115 -22.64 22.24 -3.43
C LYS A 115 -21.74 22.23 -4.66
N ASP A 116 -21.03 21.12 -4.91
CA ASP A 116 -19.97 21.06 -5.93
C ASP A 116 -20.25 20.11 -7.11
N GLN A 117 -21.48 19.60 -7.20
CA GLN A 117 -21.92 18.82 -8.37
C GLN A 117 -21.98 19.74 -9.59
N GLY A 118 -21.02 19.57 -10.51
CA GLY A 118 -20.93 20.33 -11.77
C GLY A 118 -19.75 21.29 -11.87
N ASN A 119 -19.03 21.55 -10.77
CA ASN A 119 -17.82 22.37 -10.80
C ASN A 119 -16.64 21.59 -11.38
N SER A 120 -15.82 22.23 -12.22
CA SER A 120 -14.59 21.63 -12.73
C SER A 120 -13.55 21.45 -11.61
N ASP A 121 -12.65 20.49 -11.75
CA ASP A 121 -11.59 20.25 -10.77
C ASP A 121 -10.72 21.50 -10.56
N PHE A 122 -10.50 22.27 -11.62
CA PHE A 122 -9.85 23.57 -11.53
C PHE A 122 -10.63 24.53 -10.62
N LEU A 123 -11.94 24.69 -10.82
CA LEU A 123 -12.76 25.65 -10.07
C LEU A 123 -12.84 25.29 -8.58
N LYS A 124 -12.94 23.99 -8.26
CA LYS A 124 -12.89 23.50 -6.87
C LYS A 124 -11.55 23.82 -6.20
N LYS A 125 -10.44 23.56 -6.90
CA LYS A 125 -9.09 23.87 -6.42
C LYS A 125 -8.87 25.37 -6.28
N PHE A 126 -9.35 26.16 -7.24
CA PHE A 126 -9.25 27.62 -7.24
C PHE A 126 -9.92 28.23 -6.00
N TYR A 127 -11.08 27.73 -5.57
CA TYR A 127 -11.75 28.22 -4.37
C TYR A 127 -11.11 27.77 -3.05
N THR A 128 -10.32 26.70 -3.06
CA THR A 128 -9.68 26.17 -1.85
C THR A 128 -8.25 26.67 -1.65
N SER A 129 -7.46 26.81 -2.71
CA SER A 129 -6.04 27.19 -2.60
C SER A 129 -5.44 27.68 -3.91
N ASN A 130 -4.32 28.42 -3.79
CA ASN A 130 -3.50 28.86 -4.93
C ASN A 130 -2.46 27.82 -5.41
N TYR A 131 -2.44 26.62 -4.82
CA TYR A 131 -1.59 25.51 -5.27
C TYR A 131 -2.42 24.58 -6.17
N PHE A 132 -2.47 24.89 -7.47
CA PHE A 132 -3.13 24.05 -8.49
C PHE A 132 -2.14 23.36 -9.42
#